data_AF-A0A150TKV1-F1
#
_entry.id   AF-A0A150TKV1-F1
#
_cell.length_a   1.000
_cell.length_b   1.000
_cell.length_c   1.000
_cell.angle_alpha   90.00
_cell.angle_beta   90.00
_cell.angle_gamma   90.00
#
_symmetry.space_group_name_H-M   'P 1'
#
loop_
_entity.id
_entity.type
_entity.pdbx_description
1 polymer ?
#
loop_
_entity_poly.entity_id
_entity_poly.type
_entity_poly.pdbx_seq_one_letter_code
_entity_poly.pdbx_strand_id
1 'polypeptide(L)'
;MSAPLPPPPQGAGAPSQEESAATAMFYRMSAERLRARCLLSGLALALSALVPYEVAFGHGIFVWSVLPELAPAAQIAALAPALAGLWLLLLGARTGRRAGLFIERPTSRAVAVLAAFVAVNVAVWVGRRSSAWDMLPLPDSLFTRPAPLLAVFALTAAGVVLRFHARARRGGSALLVASVAAALVFYLWPSRGEIPAQTIARAAVLVATLPDARFQLGYGMVLLFALGPLAIALLGLDHARRVPRREHPGLAIAAVWAMPALMLLFVYRAFLAGGWGVEAATVAFFALLLAAVVAVLASAIEVLALGVLVPDAELAPGAPDGAGASGARPIVAA
;
A
#
# COMPACT_ATOMS: atom_id res chain seq x y z
N MET A 1 -27.42 10.33 -62.03
CA MET A 1 -26.85 9.26 -61.18
C MET A 1 -26.07 9.91 -60.08
N SER A 2 -26.69 10.11 -58.92
CA SER A 2 -26.08 10.69 -57.72
C SER A 2 -25.37 9.58 -56.95
N ALA A 3 -24.06 9.71 -56.77
CA ALA A 3 -23.29 8.78 -55.96
C ALA A 3 -23.78 8.82 -54.50
N PRO A 4 -24.00 7.66 -53.84
CA PRO A 4 -24.38 7.64 -52.44
C PRO A 4 -23.22 8.15 -51.58
N LEU A 5 -23.51 9.10 -50.69
CA LEU A 5 -22.56 9.61 -49.71
C LEU A 5 -22.03 8.46 -48.84
N PRO A 6 -20.73 8.44 -48.51
CA PRO A 6 -20.18 7.47 -47.58
C PRO A 6 -20.87 7.61 -46.21
N PRO A 7 -21.16 6.49 -45.51
CA PRO A 7 -21.73 6.55 -44.18
C PRO A 7 -20.81 7.33 -43.24
N PRO A 8 -21.37 8.10 -42.29
CA PRO A 8 -20.57 8.85 -41.33
C PRO A 8 -19.63 7.89 -40.57
N PRO A 9 -18.42 8.34 -40.21
CA PRO A 9 -17.50 7.54 -39.43
C PRO A 9 -18.21 7.12 -38.14
N GLN A 10 -18.30 5.81 -37.91
CA GLN A 10 -18.84 5.25 -36.68
C GLN A 10 -18.09 5.91 -35.51
N GLY A 11 -18.79 6.81 -34.82
CA GLY A 11 -18.29 7.49 -33.64
C GLY A 11 -17.81 6.44 -32.64
N ALA A 12 -16.73 6.79 -31.92
CA ALA A 12 -16.13 6.02 -30.84
C ALA A 12 -17.18 5.19 -30.09
N GLY A 13 -17.21 3.88 -30.38
CA GLY A 13 -18.28 3.00 -29.96
C GLY A 13 -18.42 3.00 -28.44
N ALA A 14 -19.67 3.07 -27.97
CA ALA A 14 -19.99 2.71 -26.60
C ALA A 14 -19.38 1.33 -26.30
N PRO A 15 -18.81 1.12 -25.09
CA PRO A 15 -18.25 -0.18 -24.75
C PRO A 15 -19.25 -1.30 -24.95
N SER A 16 -18.77 -2.46 -25.37
CA SER A 16 -19.61 -3.64 -25.40
C SER A 16 -20.14 -3.93 -23.98
N GLN A 17 -21.35 -4.50 -23.89
CA GLN A 17 -21.94 -4.87 -22.60
C GLN A 17 -21.02 -5.85 -21.84
N GLU A 18 -20.30 -6.72 -22.56
CA GLU A 18 -19.31 -7.65 -22.00
C GLU A 18 -18.12 -6.93 -21.36
N GLU A 19 -17.57 -5.90 -22.02
CA GLU A 19 -16.47 -5.09 -21.47
C GLU A 19 -16.90 -4.32 -20.21
N SER A 20 -18.12 -3.79 -20.21
CA SER A 20 -18.69 -3.10 -19.04
C SER A 20 -18.93 -4.08 -17.89
N ALA A 21 -19.45 -5.27 -18.15
CA ALA A 21 -19.64 -6.32 -17.15
C ALA A 21 -18.30 -6.80 -16.55
N ALA A 22 -17.27 -6.99 -17.38
CA ALA A 22 -15.93 -7.35 -16.93
C ALA A 22 -15.31 -6.26 -16.04
N THR A 23 -15.50 -4.99 -16.41
CA THR A 23 -15.01 -3.84 -15.64
C THR A 23 -15.70 -3.75 -14.27
N ALA A 24 -17.03 -3.92 -14.23
CA ALA A 24 -17.79 -3.94 -12.98
C ALA A 24 -17.38 -5.11 -12.07
N MET A 25 -17.15 -6.30 -12.65
CA MET A 25 -16.67 -7.48 -11.93
C MET A 25 -15.28 -7.24 -11.32
N PHE A 26 -14.35 -6.67 -12.08
CA PHE A 26 -13.01 -6.33 -11.60
C PHE A 26 -13.04 -5.31 -10.46
N TYR A 27 -13.88 -4.28 -10.58
CA TYR A 27 -14.06 -3.30 -9.52
C TYR A 27 -14.62 -3.92 -8.24
N ARG A 28 -15.60 -4.83 -8.35
CA ARG A 28 -16.14 -5.59 -7.20
C ARG A 28 -15.07 -6.46 -6.54
N MET A 29 -14.30 -7.22 -7.31
CA MET A 29 -13.19 -8.02 -6.78
C MET A 29 -12.15 -7.15 -6.06
N SER A 30 -11.86 -5.96 -6.59
CA SER A 30 -10.94 -5.00 -5.98
C SER A 30 -11.50 -4.45 -4.66
N ALA A 31 -12.80 -4.13 -4.62
CA ALA A 31 -13.49 -3.69 -3.41
C ALA A 31 -13.54 -4.76 -2.31
N GLU A 32 -13.76 -6.03 -2.68
CA GLU A 32 -13.74 -7.17 -1.75
C GLU A 32 -12.32 -7.45 -1.24
N ARG A 33 -11.31 -7.41 -2.11
CA ARG A 33 -9.90 -7.51 -1.71
C ARG A 33 -9.52 -6.40 -0.73
N LEU A 34 -9.91 -5.15 -0.99
CA LEU A 34 -9.71 -4.03 -0.05
C LEU A 34 -10.36 -4.33 1.30
N ARG A 35 -11.60 -4.83 1.30
CA ARG A 35 -12.30 -5.18 2.55
C ARG A 35 -11.58 -6.27 3.35
N ALA A 36 -11.18 -7.36 2.69
CA ALA A 36 -10.44 -8.45 3.32
C ALA A 36 -9.10 -7.95 3.87
N ARG A 37 -8.39 -7.10 3.12
CA ARG A 37 -7.14 -6.48 3.56
C ARG A 37 -7.35 -5.48 4.70
N CYS A 38 -8.45 -4.75 4.76
CA CYS A 38 -8.80 -3.93 5.92
C CYS A 38 -8.96 -4.78 7.18
N LEU A 39 -9.58 -5.96 7.08
CA LEU A 39 -9.71 -6.88 8.22
C LEU A 39 -8.35 -7.43 8.66
N LEU A 40 -7.59 -8.01 7.73
CA LEU A 40 -6.30 -8.63 8.05
C LEU A 40 -5.26 -7.60 8.52
N SER A 41 -5.15 -6.48 7.81
CA SER A 41 -4.21 -5.42 8.16
C SER A 41 -4.66 -4.63 9.38
N GLY A 42 -5.98 -4.46 9.55
CA GLY A 42 -6.55 -3.89 10.76
C GLY A 42 -6.25 -4.74 11.99
N LEU A 43 -6.36 -6.07 11.88
CA LEU A 43 -5.99 -7.01 12.94
C LEU A 43 -4.49 -6.92 13.23
N ALA A 44 -3.63 -6.98 12.20
CA ALA A 44 -2.19 -6.88 12.38
C ALA A 44 -1.79 -5.55 13.05
N LEU A 45 -2.37 -4.43 12.63
CA LEU A 45 -2.14 -3.12 13.24
C LEU A 45 -2.68 -3.03 14.67
N ALA A 46 -3.85 -3.58 14.96
CA ALA A 46 -4.39 -3.61 16.32
C ALA A 46 -3.49 -4.44 17.26
N LEU A 47 -3.01 -5.60 16.78
CA LEU A 47 -2.08 -6.45 17.52
C LEU A 47 -0.69 -5.82 17.69
N SER A 48 -0.33 -4.78 16.92
CA SER A 48 0.96 -4.11 17.08
C SER A 48 1.14 -3.47 18.46
N ALA A 49 0.05 -3.13 19.16
CA ALA A 49 0.12 -2.68 20.55
C ALA A 49 0.74 -3.74 21.47
N LEU A 50 0.50 -5.03 21.17
CA LEU A 50 0.97 -6.19 21.95
C LEU A 50 2.42 -6.57 21.63
N VAL A 51 3.08 -5.85 20.74
CA VAL A 51 4.48 -6.08 20.41
C VAL A 51 5.34 -5.25 21.35
N PRO A 52 6.47 -5.80 21.83
CA PRO A 52 7.43 -5.03 22.62
C PRO A 52 7.81 -3.75 21.88
N TYR A 53 7.71 -2.63 22.60
CA TYR A 53 8.21 -1.34 22.17
C TYR A 53 9.74 -1.36 22.09
N GLU A 54 10.39 -2.02 23.05
CA GLU A 54 11.83 -2.21 23.13
C GLU A 54 12.13 -3.62 23.65
N VAL A 55 13.27 -4.19 23.25
CA VAL A 55 13.80 -5.40 23.88
C VAL A 55 15.11 -5.04 24.55
N ALA A 56 15.11 -5.04 25.88
CA ALA A 56 16.28 -4.74 26.69
C ALA A 56 16.67 -5.99 27.49
N PHE A 57 17.92 -6.43 27.35
CA PHE A 57 18.46 -7.60 28.05
C PHE A 57 17.60 -8.88 27.92
N GLY A 58 16.97 -9.08 26.76
CA GLY A 58 16.09 -10.23 26.50
C GLY A 58 14.66 -10.09 27.03
N HIS A 59 14.31 -8.97 27.67
CA HIS A 59 12.95 -8.67 28.12
C HIS A 59 12.26 -7.66 27.21
N GLY A 60 11.02 -7.95 26.84
CA GLY A 60 10.18 -7.02 26.08
C GLY A 60 9.58 -5.97 27.00
N ILE A 61 9.89 -4.69 26.74
CA ILE A 61 9.24 -3.54 27.35
C ILE A 61 8.09 -3.15 26.42
N PHE A 62 6.87 -3.12 26.95
CA PHE A 62 5.67 -2.87 26.14
C PHE A 62 5.20 -1.43 26.22
N VAL A 63 4.51 -0.96 25.18
CA VAL A 63 4.11 0.44 25.09
C VAL A 63 3.22 0.90 26.25
N TRP A 64 2.38 0.02 26.80
CA TRP A 64 1.51 0.33 27.95
C TRP A 64 2.28 0.49 29.26
N SER A 65 3.48 -0.10 29.37
CA SER A 65 4.33 0.05 30.57
C SER A 65 4.99 1.42 30.64
N VAL A 66 5.25 2.04 29.50
CA VAL A 66 5.94 3.34 29.39
C VAL A 66 4.96 4.49 29.10
N LEU A 67 3.73 4.17 28.68
CA LEU A 67 2.68 5.14 28.36
C LEU A 67 2.50 6.28 29.39
N PRO A 68 2.42 6.00 30.72
CA PRO A 68 2.22 7.06 31.70
C PRO A 68 3.42 8.01 31.84
N GLU A 69 4.61 7.58 31.40
CA GLU A 69 5.84 8.37 31.47
C GLU A 69 6.06 9.25 30.22
N LEU A 70 5.30 8.97 29.15
CA LEU A 70 5.41 9.70 27.88
C LEU A 70 4.60 11.01 27.91
N ALA A 71 5.14 12.04 27.25
CA ALA A 71 4.37 13.24 26.95
C ALA A 71 3.11 12.92 26.12
N PRO A 72 2.01 13.68 26.23
CA PRO A 72 0.76 13.38 25.52
C PRO A 72 0.92 13.18 24.00
N ALA A 73 1.78 13.97 23.36
CA ALA A 73 2.09 13.83 21.93
C ALA A 73 2.75 12.48 21.59
N ALA A 74 3.62 11.98 22.46
CA ALA A 74 4.28 10.69 22.30
C ALA A 74 3.32 9.52 22.59
N GLN A 75 2.38 9.68 23.55
CA GLN A 75 1.31 8.70 23.78
C GLN A 75 0.43 8.52 22.54
N ILE A 76 0.02 9.63 21.90
CA ILE A 76 -0.78 9.61 20.68
C ILE A 76 -0.01 8.92 19.55
N ALA A 77 1.26 9.26 19.34
CA ALA A 77 2.11 8.63 18.33
C ALA A 77 2.29 7.12 18.56
N ALA A 78 2.46 6.71 19.81
CA ALA A 78 2.64 5.33 20.20
C ALA A 78 1.39 4.46 19.96
N LEU A 79 0.20 5.01 20.22
CA LEU A 79 -1.08 4.30 20.05
C LEU A 79 -1.68 4.44 18.64
N ALA A 80 -1.21 5.40 17.84
CA ALA A 80 -1.77 5.70 16.52
C ALA A 80 -1.86 4.47 15.58
N PRO A 81 -0.84 3.59 15.46
CA PRO A 81 -0.94 2.40 14.62
C PRO A 81 -2.05 1.45 15.07
N ALA A 82 -2.18 1.21 16.37
CA ALA A 82 -3.21 0.32 16.93
C ALA A 82 -4.62 0.90 16.75
N LEU A 83 -4.80 2.20 16.97
CA LEU A 83 -6.06 2.90 16.72
C LEU A 83 -6.46 2.87 15.24
N ALA A 84 -5.50 3.04 14.33
CA ALA A 84 -5.73 2.87 12.90
C ALA A 84 -6.12 1.42 12.57
N GLY A 85 -5.50 0.43 13.22
CA GLY A 85 -5.88 -0.97 13.11
C GLY A 85 -7.34 -1.24 13.48
N LEU A 86 -7.79 -0.72 14.62
CA LEU A 86 -9.18 -0.79 15.05
C LEU A 86 -10.13 -0.11 14.06
N TRP A 87 -9.75 1.06 13.54
CA TRP A 87 -10.52 1.74 12.51
C TRP A 87 -10.66 0.90 11.23
N LEU A 88 -9.57 0.30 10.75
CA LEU A 88 -9.59 -0.58 9.58
C LEU A 88 -10.44 -1.84 9.81
N LEU A 89 -10.40 -2.43 11.00
CA LEU A 89 -11.28 -3.54 11.38
C LEU A 89 -12.74 -3.12 11.28
N LEU A 90 -13.11 -1.96 11.81
CA LEU A 90 -14.46 -1.42 11.71
C LEU A 90 -14.88 -1.19 10.25
N LEU A 91 -13.99 -0.66 9.41
CA LEU A 91 -14.24 -0.48 7.97
C LEU A 91 -14.43 -1.83 7.24
N GLY A 92 -13.66 -2.85 7.61
CA GLY A 92 -13.71 -4.19 7.02
C GLY A 92 -14.91 -5.02 7.50
N ALA A 93 -15.31 -4.87 8.76
CA ALA A 93 -16.41 -5.59 9.38
C ALA A 93 -17.79 -5.10 8.92
N ARG A 94 -17.89 -3.84 8.44
CA ARG A 94 -19.12 -3.30 7.85
C ARG A 94 -19.51 -4.08 6.59
N THR A 95 -20.53 -4.93 6.71
CA THR A 95 -21.24 -5.57 5.60
C THR A 95 -22.32 -4.63 5.05
N GLY A 96 -22.68 -4.79 3.77
CA GLY A 96 -23.73 -4.00 3.10
C GLY A 96 -25.15 -4.15 3.65
N ARG A 97 -25.35 -4.73 4.83
CA ARG A 97 -26.66 -4.88 5.49
C ARG A 97 -27.11 -3.68 6.32
N ARG A 98 -26.30 -2.62 6.43
CA ARG A 98 -26.68 -1.36 7.09
C ARG A 98 -26.75 -0.23 6.07
N ALA A 99 -27.85 -0.20 5.32
CA ALA A 99 -28.15 0.87 4.36
C ALA A 99 -28.36 2.19 5.13
N GLY A 100 -27.57 3.22 4.83
CA GLY A 100 -27.78 4.58 5.31
C GLY A 100 -26.55 5.38 5.74
N LEU A 101 -25.31 4.91 5.54
CA LEU A 101 -24.10 5.66 5.95
C LEU A 101 -23.16 5.94 4.77
N PHE A 102 -22.56 7.14 4.74
CA PHE A 102 -21.64 7.69 3.71
C PHE A 102 -20.46 6.79 3.26
N ILE A 103 -20.21 5.66 3.94
CA ILE A 103 -19.11 4.71 3.68
C ILE A 103 -19.62 3.42 3.01
N GLU A 104 -20.57 3.54 2.09
CA GLU A 104 -21.05 2.41 1.27
C GLU A 104 -20.25 2.24 -0.03
N ARG A 105 -19.78 3.35 -0.61
CA ARG A 105 -19.01 3.31 -1.85
C ARG A 105 -17.59 2.75 -1.60
N PRO A 106 -17.08 1.82 -2.43
CA PRO A 106 -15.72 1.32 -2.31
C PRO A 106 -14.66 2.42 -2.32
N THR A 107 -14.89 3.50 -3.08
CA THR A 107 -14.08 4.71 -3.09
C THR A 107 -14.05 5.43 -1.74
N SER A 108 -15.20 5.61 -1.07
CA SER A 108 -15.24 6.18 0.29
C SER A 108 -14.43 5.35 1.29
N ARG A 109 -14.48 4.01 1.18
CA ARG A 109 -13.64 3.13 2.02
C ARG A 109 -12.16 3.34 1.73
N ALA A 110 -11.76 3.40 0.45
CA ALA A 110 -10.38 3.67 0.06
C ALA A 110 -9.87 5.01 0.61
N VAL A 111 -10.68 6.07 0.52
CA VAL A 111 -10.36 7.38 1.10
C VAL A 111 -10.21 7.28 2.62
N ALA A 112 -11.10 6.59 3.32
CA ALA A 112 -11.02 6.41 4.77
C ALA A 112 -9.77 5.64 5.21
N VAL A 113 -9.32 4.65 4.41
CA VAL A 113 -8.05 3.95 4.64
C VAL A 113 -6.88 4.91 4.49
N LEU A 114 -6.81 5.64 3.38
CA LEU A 114 -5.72 6.60 3.13
C LEU A 114 -5.68 7.70 4.19
N ALA A 115 -6.83 8.24 4.58
CA ALA A 115 -6.95 9.23 5.63
C ALA A 115 -6.46 8.70 6.98
N ALA A 116 -6.73 7.44 7.33
CA ALA A 116 -6.20 6.82 8.54
C ALA A 116 -4.67 6.76 8.53
N PHE A 117 -4.05 6.36 7.42
CA PHE A 117 -2.59 6.34 7.31
C PHE A 117 -1.97 7.74 7.32
N VAL A 118 -2.63 8.74 6.73
CA VAL A 118 -2.21 10.14 6.84
C VAL A 118 -2.28 10.59 8.30
N ALA A 119 -3.36 10.31 9.01
CA ALA A 119 -3.52 10.65 10.43
C ALA A 119 -2.44 10.00 11.30
N VAL A 120 -2.11 8.73 11.05
CA VAL A 120 -1.00 8.03 11.74
C VAL A 120 0.33 8.73 11.47
N ASN A 121 0.64 9.06 10.22
CA ASN A 121 1.90 9.74 9.89
C ASN A 121 1.98 11.14 10.52
N VAL A 122 0.87 11.88 10.57
CA VAL A 122 0.80 13.18 11.26
C VAL A 122 1.00 12.99 12.77
N ALA A 123 0.34 12.02 13.38
CA ALA A 123 0.50 11.70 14.81
C ALA A 123 1.96 11.36 15.14
N VAL A 124 2.59 10.49 14.35
CA VAL A 124 4.02 10.15 14.49
C VAL A 124 4.89 11.37 14.30
N TRP A 125 4.64 12.20 13.28
CA TRP A 125 5.42 13.41 13.04
C TRP A 125 5.34 14.42 14.20
N VAL A 126 4.17 14.59 14.80
CA VAL A 126 3.98 15.42 15.99
C VAL A 126 4.69 14.81 17.20
N GLY A 127 4.54 13.50 17.43
CA GLY A 127 5.15 12.79 18.54
C GLY A 127 6.68 12.69 18.45
N ARG A 128 7.26 12.74 17.25
CA ARG A 128 8.72 12.71 17.02
C ARG A 128 9.48 13.85 17.68
N ARG A 129 8.81 14.96 18.04
CA ARG A 129 9.42 16.05 18.83
C ARG A 129 9.52 15.74 20.33
N SER A 130 8.94 14.63 20.78
CA SER A 130 8.77 14.30 22.20
C SER A 130 9.10 12.84 22.53
N SER A 131 9.63 12.07 21.58
CA SER A 131 9.67 10.60 21.69
C SER A 131 11.09 10.02 21.58
N ALA A 132 11.45 9.17 22.55
CA ALA A 132 12.68 8.40 22.68
C ALA A 132 12.88 7.27 21.62
N TRP A 133 12.53 7.52 20.35
CA TRP A 133 12.52 6.54 19.25
C TRP A 133 13.87 6.41 18.52
N ASP A 134 14.98 6.82 19.13
CA ASP A 134 16.34 6.74 18.54
C ASP A 134 17.00 5.33 18.70
N MET A 135 16.25 4.27 19.05
CA MET A 135 16.82 3.02 19.60
C MET A 135 16.95 1.84 18.63
N LEU A 136 16.47 1.92 17.39
CA LEU A 136 16.73 0.88 16.38
C LEU A 136 17.87 1.35 15.45
N PRO A 137 18.98 0.61 15.31
CA PRO A 137 20.12 0.99 14.48
C PRO A 137 19.82 0.75 12.99
N LEU A 138 18.73 1.34 12.48
CA LEU A 138 18.56 1.54 11.04
C LEU A 138 19.06 2.95 10.72
N PRO A 139 19.63 3.17 9.52
CA PRO A 139 19.97 4.51 9.06
C PRO A 139 18.81 5.49 9.32
N ASP A 140 19.09 6.64 9.94
CA ASP A 140 18.11 7.68 10.31
C ASP A 140 17.15 8.06 9.18
N SER A 141 17.57 7.93 7.93
CA SER A 141 16.74 8.14 6.74
C SER A 141 15.52 7.20 6.65
N LEU A 142 15.63 5.96 7.14
CA LEU A 142 14.55 4.96 7.16
C LEU A 142 13.57 5.19 8.31
N PHE A 143 14.06 5.65 9.46
CA PHE A 143 13.23 5.90 10.65
C PHE A 143 12.34 7.13 10.55
N THR A 144 12.85 8.14 9.86
CA THR A 144 12.25 9.47 9.94
C THR A 144 11.12 9.70 8.94
N ARG A 145 11.05 8.94 7.84
CA ARG A 145 10.04 9.15 6.77
C ARG A 145 9.58 7.84 6.11
N PRO A 146 8.75 7.05 6.80
CA PRO A 146 8.21 5.80 6.22
C PRO A 146 7.21 6.05 5.09
N ALA A 147 6.56 7.22 5.03
CA ALA A 147 5.53 7.51 4.02
C ALA A 147 5.99 7.39 2.55
N PRO A 148 7.04 8.09 2.08
CA PRO A 148 7.49 7.95 0.69
C PRO A 148 7.97 6.54 0.38
N LEU A 149 8.60 5.85 1.34
CA LEU A 149 9.00 4.45 1.23
C LEU A 149 7.78 3.54 0.97
N LEU A 150 6.77 3.60 1.83
CA LEU A 150 5.53 2.83 1.69
C LEU A 150 4.79 3.15 0.40
N ALA A 151 4.80 4.43 0.00
CA ALA A 151 4.19 4.87 -1.24
C ALA A 151 4.83 4.21 -2.47
N VAL A 152 6.16 4.04 -2.52
CA VAL A 152 6.84 3.33 -3.62
C VAL A 152 6.25 1.94 -3.82
N PHE A 153 6.14 1.15 -2.75
CA PHE A 153 5.64 -0.22 -2.83
C PHE A 153 4.15 -0.26 -3.15
N ALA A 154 3.34 0.56 -2.48
CA ALA A 154 1.90 0.59 -2.68
C ALA A 154 1.51 1.06 -4.08
N LEU A 155 2.14 2.13 -4.59
CA LEU A 155 1.93 2.66 -5.94
C LEU A 155 2.40 1.67 -7.01
N THR A 156 3.53 0.99 -6.79
CA THR A 156 4.03 -0.03 -7.74
C THR A 156 3.10 -1.23 -7.78
N ALA A 157 2.67 -1.75 -6.63
CA ALA A 157 1.74 -2.87 -6.54
C ALA A 157 0.39 -2.54 -7.20
N ALA A 158 -0.19 -1.37 -6.90
CA ALA A 158 -1.45 -0.92 -7.51
C ALA A 158 -1.28 -0.66 -9.02
N GLY A 159 -0.22 0.03 -9.42
CA GLY A 159 0.04 0.40 -10.81
C GLY A 159 0.21 -0.80 -11.73
N VAL A 160 0.88 -1.86 -11.27
CA VAL A 160 1.04 -3.10 -12.04
C VAL A 160 -0.28 -3.82 -12.23
N VAL A 161 -1.12 -3.90 -11.20
CA VAL A 161 -2.45 -4.52 -11.29
C VAL A 161 -3.37 -3.73 -12.25
N LEU A 162 -3.39 -2.40 -12.16
CA LEU A 162 -4.24 -1.56 -13.01
C LEU A 162 -3.85 -1.60 -14.50
N ARG A 163 -2.58 -1.92 -14.83
CA ARG A 163 -2.13 -1.98 -16.23
C ARG A 163 -2.71 -3.15 -17.02
N PHE A 164 -3.19 -4.19 -16.35
CA PHE A 164 -3.92 -5.29 -16.99
C PHE A 164 -5.29 -4.83 -17.50
N HIS A 165 -5.91 -3.86 -16.84
CA HIS A 165 -7.19 -3.30 -17.28
C HIS A 165 -7.00 -2.23 -18.36
N ALA A 166 -7.56 -2.44 -19.55
CA ALA A 166 -7.38 -1.53 -20.68
C ALA A 166 -7.77 -0.07 -20.34
N ARG A 167 -8.90 0.11 -19.64
CA ARG A 167 -9.42 1.42 -19.22
C ARG A 167 -8.58 2.11 -18.14
N ALA A 168 -8.01 1.33 -17.22
CA ALA A 168 -7.17 1.86 -16.15
C ALA A 168 -5.68 1.91 -16.50
N ARG A 169 -5.27 1.45 -17.69
CA ARG A 169 -3.85 1.27 -18.05
C ARG A 169 -3.03 2.56 -18.00
N ARG A 170 -3.61 3.69 -18.43
CA ARG A 170 -2.95 5.01 -18.32
C ARG A 170 -2.75 5.40 -16.86
N GLY A 171 -3.78 5.19 -16.03
CA GLY A 171 -3.70 5.39 -14.59
C GLY A 171 -2.63 4.52 -13.94
N GLY A 172 -2.60 3.22 -14.26
CA GLY A 172 -1.58 2.31 -13.76
C GLY A 172 -0.16 2.73 -14.16
N SER A 173 0.02 3.24 -15.38
CA SER A 173 1.31 3.78 -15.83
C SER A 173 1.69 5.07 -15.09
N ALA A 174 0.73 5.96 -14.83
CA ALA A 174 0.94 7.15 -14.02
C ALA A 174 1.33 6.80 -12.57
N LEU A 175 0.72 5.77 -11.97
CA LEU A 175 1.11 5.30 -10.64
C LEU A 175 2.54 4.74 -10.59
N LEU A 176 3.01 4.08 -11.64
CA LEU A 176 4.40 3.59 -11.72
C LEU A 176 5.40 4.74 -11.89
N VAL A 177 5.04 5.81 -12.61
CA VAL A 177 5.85 7.03 -12.64
C VAL A 177 5.84 7.72 -11.27
N ALA A 178 4.68 7.78 -10.62
CA ALA A 178 4.57 8.34 -9.27
C ALA A 178 5.37 7.54 -8.23
N SER A 179 5.51 6.22 -8.40
CA SER A 179 6.36 5.41 -7.51
C SER A 179 7.84 5.76 -7.67
N VAL A 180 8.32 6.05 -8.88
CA VAL A 180 9.67 6.58 -9.10
C VAL A 180 9.85 7.95 -8.45
N ALA A 181 8.87 8.85 -8.59
CA ALA A 181 8.91 10.15 -7.92
C ALA A 181 8.95 10.00 -6.39
N ALA A 182 8.15 9.10 -5.82
CA ALA A 182 8.17 8.78 -4.39
C ALA A 182 9.53 8.23 -3.94
N ALA A 183 10.18 7.39 -4.75
CA ALA A 183 11.52 6.89 -4.49
C ALA A 183 12.54 8.03 -4.50
N LEU A 184 12.48 8.93 -5.49
CA LEU A 184 13.36 10.10 -5.56
C LEU A 184 13.18 11.01 -4.33
N VAL A 185 11.94 11.26 -3.90
CA VAL A 185 11.67 12.01 -2.66
C VAL A 185 12.29 11.30 -1.45
N PHE A 186 12.18 9.97 -1.36
CA PHE A 186 12.80 9.21 -0.29
C PHE A 186 14.34 9.32 -0.29
N TYR A 187 15.00 9.22 -1.45
CA TYR A 187 16.47 9.21 -1.53
C TYR A 187 17.12 10.60 -1.53
N LEU A 188 16.44 11.61 -2.06
CA LEU A 188 17.03 12.94 -2.28
C LEU A 188 16.63 13.95 -1.21
N TRP A 189 15.51 13.77 -0.52
CA TRP A 189 15.06 14.75 0.46
C TRP A 189 15.88 14.66 1.76
N PRO A 190 16.58 15.72 2.19
CA PRO A 190 17.46 15.68 3.35
C PRO A 190 16.73 15.30 4.64
N SER A 191 17.28 14.39 5.44
CA SER A 191 16.80 14.10 6.81
C SER A 191 17.90 14.42 7.80
N ARG A 192 17.58 15.25 8.83
CA ARG A 192 18.55 15.74 9.83
C ARG A 192 19.83 16.35 9.22
N GLY A 193 19.75 16.92 8.01
CA GLY A 193 20.87 17.58 7.32
C GLY A 193 21.64 16.72 6.32
N GLU A 194 21.38 15.41 6.23
CA GLU A 194 22.03 14.53 5.26
C GLU A 194 21.05 13.98 4.21
N ILE A 195 21.55 13.79 2.98
CA ILE A 195 20.78 13.18 1.90
C ILE A 195 20.92 11.64 2.00
N PRO A 196 19.82 10.87 2.10
CA PRO A 196 19.87 9.41 2.23
C PRO A 196 20.71 8.72 1.15
N ALA A 197 20.64 9.18 -0.10
CA ALA A 197 21.46 8.67 -1.19
C ALA A 197 22.97 8.81 -0.92
N GLN A 198 23.41 9.91 -0.31
CA GLN A 198 24.82 10.11 0.05
C GLN A 198 25.25 9.16 1.16
N THR A 199 24.38 8.92 2.15
CA THR A 199 24.65 7.96 3.22
C THR A 199 24.73 6.53 2.69
N ILE A 200 23.85 6.14 1.77
CA ILE A 200 23.90 4.83 1.11
C ILE A 200 25.15 4.69 0.25
N ALA A 201 25.52 5.73 -0.51
CA ALA A 201 26.75 5.71 -1.32
C ALA A 201 28.01 5.57 -0.45
N ARG A 202 28.09 6.33 0.66
CA ARG A 202 29.17 6.19 1.65
C ARG A 202 29.20 4.78 2.24
N ALA A 203 28.05 4.24 2.64
CA ALA A 203 27.94 2.88 3.17
C ALA A 203 28.37 1.82 2.14
N ALA A 204 28.05 1.99 0.87
CA ALA A 204 28.46 1.08 -0.20
C ALA A 204 29.98 1.02 -0.39
N VAL A 205 30.66 2.18 -0.31
CA VAL A 205 32.13 2.24 -0.36
C VAL A 205 32.73 1.59 0.88
N LEU A 206 32.15 1.84 2.06
CA LEU A 206 32.62 1.28 3.33
C LEU A 206 32.53 -0.24 3.38
N VAL A 207 31.52 -0.86 2.75
CA VAL A 207 31.36 -2.33 2.71
C VAL A 207 32.64 -3.01 2.25
N ALA A 208 33.30 -2.51 1.20
CA ALA A 208 34.52 -3.12 0.66
C ALA A 208 35.74 -2.96 1.58
N THR A 209 35.68 -2.05 2.55
CA THR A 209 36.78 -1.73 3.47
C THR A 209 36.63 -2.41 4.84
N LEU A 210 35.52 -3.11 5.08
CA LEU A 210 35.27 -3.78 6.35
C LEU A 210 36.20 -5.01 6.53
N PRO A 211 36.79 -5.21 7.73
CA PRO A 211 37.87 -6.16 7.96
C PRO A 211 37.43 -7.64 7.97
N ASP A 212 36.14 -7.94 8.11
CA ASP A 212 35.64 -9.31 8.20
C ASP A 212 34.36 -9.50 7.37
N ALA A 213 34.29 -10.62 6.64
CA ALA A 213 33.21 -11.03 5.76
C ALA A 213 31.83 -11.05 6.46
N ARG A 214 31.80 -11.30 7.79
CA ARG A 214 30.57 -11.22 8.58
C ARG A 214 29.97 -9.81 8.58
N PHE A 215 30.81 -8.79 8.72
CA PHE A 215 30.38 -7.39 8.67
C PHE A 215 30.02 -6.98 7.25
N GLN A 216 30.78 -7.44 6.25
CA GLN A 216 30.49 -7.19 4.83
C GLN A 216 29.11 -7.75 4.44
N LEU A 217 28.79 -8.98 4.84
CA LEU A 217 27.47 -9.58 4.60
C LEU A 217 26.36 -8.83 5.33
N GLY A 218 26.58 -8.48 6.61
CA GLY A 218 25.61 -7.72 7.40
C GLY A 218 25.30 -6.34 6.82
N TYR A 219 26.33 -5.59 6.42
CA TYR A 219 26.16 -4.29 5.75
C TYR A 219 25.60 -4.43 4.34
N GLY A 220 25.98 -5.47 3.60
CA GLY A 220 25.43 -5.78 2.27
C GLY A 220 23.93 -6.03 2.31
N MET A 221 23.43 -6.75 3.33
CA MET A 221 21.99 -6.93 3.54
C MET A 221 21.27 -5.61 3.82
N VAL A 222 21.85 -4.73 4.65
CA VAL A 222 21.31 -3.38 4.91
C VAL A 222 21.29 -2.55 3.64
N LEU A 223 22.33 -2.64 2.80
CA LEU A 223 22.40 -1.93 1.53
C LEU A 223 21.32 -2.43 0.56
N LEU A 224 21.12 -3.74 0.48
CA LEU A 224 20.06 -4.36 -0.32
C LEU A 224 18.67 -3.89 0.13
N PHE A 225 18.44 -3.84 1.45
CA PHE A 225 17.23 -3.29 2.04
C PHE A 225 17.04 -1.81 1.69
N ALA A 226 18.10 -1.00 1.82
CA ALA A 226 18.07 0.42 1.51
C ALA A 226 17.86 0.70 0.01
N LEU A 227 18.32 -0.16 -0.89
CA LEU A 227 18.18 -0.04 -2.35
C LEU A 227 16.90 -0.68 -2.92
N GLY A 228 16.24 -1.55 -2.16
CA GLY A 228 15.04 -2.26 -2.60
C GLY A 228 13.89 -1.36 -3.10
N PRO A 229 13.59 -0.19 -2.49
CA PRO A 229 12.57 0.73 -3.01
C PRO A 229 12.91 1.22 -4.41
N LEU A 230 14.17 1.60 -4.66
CA LEU A 230 14.64 2.02 -5.98
C LEU A 230 14.49 0.89 -7.00
N ALA A 231 14.92 -0.32 -6.63
CA ALA A 231 14.83 -1.49 -7.50
C ALA A 231 13.38 -1.79 -7.89
N ILE A 232 12.44 -1.76 -6.93
CA ILE A 232 11.01 -1.99 -7.20
C ILE A 232 10.42 -0.88 -8.08
N ALA A 233 10.75 0.39 -7.84
CA ALA A 233 10.29 1.50 -8.66
C ALA A 233 10.79 1.39 -10.11
N LEU A 234 12.07 1.06 -10.31
CA LEU A 234 12.67 0.88 -11.64
C LEU A 234 12.10 -0.35 -12.37
N LEU A 235 11.90 -1.47 -11.68
CA LEU A 235 11.21 -2.64 -12.25
C LEU A 235 9.77 -2.29 -12.64
N GLY A 236 9.08 -1.49 -11.83
CA GLY A 236 7.76 -0.96 -12.17
C GLY A 236 7.79 -0.10 -13.44
N LEU A 237 8.77 0.79 -13.57
CA LEU A 237 8.95 1.63 -14.75
C LEU A 237 9.30 0.82 -16.02
N ASP A 238 10.16 -0.20 -15.90
CA ASP A 238 10.44 -1.11 -17.01
C ASP A 238 9.18 -1.87 -17.43
N HIS A 239 8.39 -2.33 -16.44
CA HIS A 239 7.09 -2.92 -16.71
C HIS A 239 6.17 -1.94 -17.44
N ALA A 240 6.18 -0.65 -17.09
CA ALA A 240 5.41 0.43 -17.73
C ALA A 240 5.68 0.57 -19.24
N ARG A 241 6.87 0.17 -19.71
CA ARG A 241 7.26 0.22 -21.14
C ARG A 241 6.72 -0.95 -21.96
N ARG A 242 6.30 -2.04 -21.32
CA ARG A 242 5.84 -3.26 -22.00
C ARG A 242 4.30 -3.31 -22.04
N VAL A 243 3.71 -3.70 -23.17
CA VAL A 243 2.26 -3.96 -23.24
C VAL A 243 1.98 -5.30 -22.55
N PRO A 244 1.15 -5.33 -21.48
CA PRO A 244 0.87 -6.58 -20.78
C PRO A 244 0.13 -7.54 -21.72
N ARG A 245 0.70 -8.73 -21.96
CA ARG A 245 0.07 -9.79 -22.78
C ARG A 245 -0.60 -10.88 -21.95
N ARG A 246 -0.19 -11.07 -20.69
CA ARG A 246 -0.73 -12.03 -19.71
C ARG A 246 -0.63 -11.46 -18.30
N GLU A 247 -1.57 -11.83 -17.43
CA GLU A 247 -1.48 -11.51 -16.00
C GLU A 247 -0.25 -12.16 -15.39
N HIS A 248 0.74 -11.34 -15.03
CA HIS A 248 1.91 -11.77 -14.28
C HIS A 248 1.88 -11.06 -12.92
N PRO A 249 1.27 -11.68 -11.89
CA PRO A 249 1.17 -11.07 -10.57
C PRO A 249 2.53 -10.97 -9.86
N GLY A 250 3.59 -11.59 -10.41
CA GLY A 250 4.91 -11.69 -9.78
C GLY A 250 5.49 -10.35 -9.33
N LEU A 251 5.34 -9.28 -10.11
CA LEU A 251 5.87 -7.96 -9.73
C LEU A 251 4.99 -7.27 -8.67
N ALA A 252 3.68 -7.47 -8.67
CA ALA A 252 2.81 -7.00 -7.60
C ALA A 252 3.07 -7.76 -6.29
N ILE A 253 3.31 -9.07 -6.36
CA ILE A 253 3.73 -9.90 -5.22
C ILE A 253 5.09 -9.41 -4.72
N ALA A 254 6.07 -9.19 -5.61
CA ALA A 254 7.37 -8.67 -5.24
C ALA A 254 7.27 -7.28 -4.60
N ALA A 255 6.43 -6.37 -5.11
CA ALA A 255 6.23 -5.06 -4.50
C ALA A 255 5.64 -5.14 -3.08
N VAL A 256 4.76 -6.11 -2.81
CA VAL A 256 4.19 -6.32 -1.47
C VAL A 256 5.17 -7.04 -0.53
N TRP A 257 5.91 -8.02 -1.04
CA TRP A 257 6.70 -8.95 -0.22
C TRP A 257 8.21 -8.71 -0.21
N ALA A 258 8.77 -7.90 -1.12
CA ALA A 258 10.23 -7.70 -1.19
C ALA A 258 10.79 -7.13 0.11
N MET A 259 10.20 -6.06 0.65
CA MET A 259 10.64 -5.50 1.93
C MET A 259 10.40 -6.44 3.11
N PRO A 260 9.20 -7.03 3.30
CA PRO A 260 8.99 -8.06 4.32
C PRO A 260 9.99 -9.22 4.24
N ALA A 261 10.26 -9.74 3.05
CA ALA A 261 11.22 -10.82 2.85
C ALA A 261 12.65 -10.40 3.22
N LEU A 262 13.04 -9.17 2.88
CA LEU A 262 14.33 -8.61 3.30
C LEU A 262 14.38 -8.37 4.81
N MET A 263 13.28 -7.97 5.46
CA MET A 263 13.19 -7.88 6.93
C MET A 263 13.37 -9.24 7.60
N LEU A 264 12.89 -10.33 6.99
CA LEU A 264 13.12 -11.68 7.50
C LEU A 264 14.61 -12.10 7.45
N LEU A 265 15.45 -11.47 6.63
CA LEU A 265 16.90 -11.68 6.71
C LEU A 265 17.49 -11.12 8.02
N PHE A 266 16.87 -10.09 8.61
CA PHE A 266 17.26 -9.60 9.93
C PHE A 266 16.82 -10.54 11.05
N VAL A 267 15.72 -11.29 10.87
CA VAL A 267 15.36 -12.41 11.75
C VAL A 267 16.47 -13.45 11.73
N TYR A 268 16.94 -13.84 10.54
CA TYR A 268 18.06 -14.78 10.39
C TYR A 268 19.35 -14.27 11.05
N ARG A 269 19.64 -12.97 10.98
CA ARG A 269 20.77 -12.35 11.70
C ARG A 269 20.60 -12.43 13.22
N ALA A 270 19.41 -12.17 13.75
CA ALA A 270 19.12 -12.31 15.18
C ALA A 270 19.30 -13.78 15.64
N PHE A 271 18.88 -14.74 14.80
CA PHE A 271 19.14 -16.16 15.01
C PHE A 271 20.64 -16.49 15.08
N LEU A 272 21.44 -15.96 14.16
CA LEU A 272 22.90 -16.20 14.14
C LEU A 272 23.64 -15.54 15.32
N ALA A 273 23.11 -14.45 15.87
CA ALA A 273 23.68 -13.77 17.02
C ALA A 273 23.34 -14.43 18.37
N GLY A 274 22.62 -15.56 18.37
CA GLY A 274 22.22 -16.28 19.59
C GLY A 274 20.98 -15.68 20.27
N GLY A 275 20.32 -14.70 19.66
CA GLY A 275 19.08 -14.08 20.14
C GLY A 275 17.86 -14.96 19.89
N TRP A 276 17.75 -16.09 20.59
CA TRP A 276 16.48 -16.82 20.66
C TRP A 276 15.48 -16.03 21.50
N GLY A 277 14.23 -15.91 21.02
CA GLY A 277 13.11 -15.37 21.82
C GLY A 277 12.43 -14.14 21.22
N VAL A 278 12.26 -13.10 22.05
CA VAL A 278 11.37 -11.96 21.83
C VAL A 278 11.80 -11.09 20.63
N GLU A 279 13.09 -10.93 20.37
CA GLU A 279 13.60 -10.12 19.25
C GLU A 279 13.23 -10.71 17.88
N ALA A 280 13.50 -12.01 17.67
CA ALA A 280 13.18 -12.68 16.41
C ALA A 280 11.67 -12.65 16.11
N ALA A 281 10.83 -12.86 17.13
CA ALA A 281 9.38 -12.77 17.02
C ALA A 281 8.92 -11.34 16.68
N THR A 282 9.54 -10.33 17.30
CA THR A 282 9.25 -8.92 17.07
C THR A 282 9.59 -8.52 15.63
N VAL A 283 10.77 -8.88 15.12
CA VAL A 283 11.16 -8.59 13.73
C VAL A 283 10.26 -9.31 12.72
N ALA A 284 9.92 -10.58 12.97
CA ALA A 284 8.99 -11.33 12.11
C ALA A 284 7.60 -10.69 12.08
N PHE A 285 7.09 -10.25 13.23
CA PHE A 285 5.83 -9.52 13.30
C PHE A 285 5.91 -8.20 12.53
N PHE A 286 6.98 -7.42 12.68
CA PHE A 286 7.15 -6.18 11.91
C PHE A 286 7.19 -6.41 10.39
N ALA A 287 7.82 -7.50 9.94
CA ALA A 287 7.81 -7.88 8.53
C ALA A 287 6.37 -8.15 8.03
N LEU A 288 5.58 -8.90 8.80
CA LEU A 288 4.17 -9.17 8.49
C LEU A 288 3.31 -7.90 8.53
N LEU A 289 3.56 -7.02 9.52
CA LEU A 289 2.88 -5.74 9.65
C LEU A 289 3.14 -4.85 8.44
N LEU A 290 4.40 -4.78 8.00
CA LEU A 290 4.79 -4.02 6.81
C LEU A 290 4.09 -4.56 5.55
N ALA A 291 4.06 -5.89 5.38
CA ALA A 291 3.35 -6.53 4.27
C ALA A 291 1.86 -6.17 4.27
N ALA A 292 1.23 -6.20 5.44
CA ALA A 292 -0.18 -5.89 5.61
C ALA A 292 -0.47 -4.41 5.27
N VAL A 293 0.34 -3.48 5.78
CA VAL A 293 0.24 -2.05 5.49
C VAL A 293 0.38 -1.78 3.99
N VAL A 294 1.40 -2.34 3.34
CA VAL A 294 1.60 -2.17 1.89
C VAL A 294 0.44 -2.76 1.10
N ALA A 295 -0.06 -3.94 1.48
CA ALA A 295 -1.17 -4.60 0.81
C ALA A 295 -2.47 -3.78 0.90
N VAL A 296 -2.83 -3.25 2.09
CA VAL A 296 -4.06 -2.47 2.25
C VAL A 296 -3.95 -1.12 1.53
N LEU A 297 -2.79 -0.46 1.57
CA LEU A 297 -2.54 0.77 0.83
C LEU A 297 -2.63 0.55 -0.68
N ALA A 298 -2.02 -0.52 -1.20
CA ALA A 298 -2.08 -0.87 -2.62
C ALA A 298 -3.53 -1.09 -3.07
N SER A 299 -4.33 -1.82 -2.30
CA SER A 299 -5.74 -2.03 -2.63
C SER A 299 -6.59 -0.77 -2.50
N ALA A 300 -6.28 0.12 -1.56
CA ALA A 300 -6.98 1.40 -1.45
C ALA A 300 -6.69 2.29 -2.67
N ILE A 301 -5.43 2.37 -3.09
CA ILE A 301 -5.01 3.12 -4.28
C ILE A 301 -5.64 2.52 -5.55
N GLU A 302 -5.65 1.20 -5.67
CA GLU A 302 -6.29 0.48 -6.80
C GLU A 302 -7.78 0.83 -6.92
N VAL A 303 -8.54 0.69 -5.83
CA VAL A 303 -9.98 0.98 -5.80
C VAL A 303 -10.25 2.46 -6.06
N LEU A 304 -9.45 3.36 -5.49
CA LEU A 304 -9.58 4.80 -5.71
C LEU A 304 -9.30 5.16 -7.18
N ALA A 305 -8.23 4.62 -7.76
CA ALA A 305 -7.88 4.86 -9.15
C ALA A 305 -8.97 4.35 -10.11
N LEU A 306 -9.53 3.15 -9.87
CA LEU A 306 -10.66 2.65 -10.66
C LEU A 306 -11.87 3.56 -10.56
N GLY A 307 -12.23 4.01 -9.35
CA GLY A 307 -13.38 4.89 -9.15
C GLY A 307 -13.20 6.30 -9.72
N VAL A 308 -11.96 6.73 -10.01
CA VAL A 308 -11.68 8.02 -10.67
C VAL A 308 -11.57 7.87 -12.19
N LEU A 309 -11.03 6.75 -12.67
CA LEU A 309 -10.70 6.56 -14.09
C LEU A 309 -11.80 5.89 -14.90
N VAL A 310 -12.71 5.17 -14.23
CA VAL A 310 -13.82 4.45 -14.88
C VAL A 310 -15.12 5.19 -14.60
N PRO A 311 -15.93 5.51 -15.63
CA PRO A 311 -17.24 6.15 -15.46
C PRO A 311 -18.17 5.33 -14.54
N ASP A 312 -18.92 6.02 -13.67
CA ASP A 312 -19.88 5.39 -12.73
C ASP A 312 -20.90 4.47 -13.42
N ALA A 313 -21.30 4.80 -14.65
CA ALA A 313 -22.24 4.02 -15.46
C ALA A 313 -21.74 2.60 -15.77
N GLU A 314 -20.43 2.40 -15.85
CA GLU A 314 -19.78 1.11 -16.14
C GLU A 314 -19.45 0.33 -14.87
N LEU A 315 -19.49 1.01 -13.71
CA LEU A 315 -19.30 0.41 -12.39
C LEU A 315 -20.62 -0.06 -11.78
N ALA A 316 -21.75 0.47 -12.27
CA ALA A 316 -23.08 0.02 -11.91
C ALA A 316 -23.32 -1.40 -12.44
N PRO A 317 -23.95 -2.31 -11.66
CA PRO A 317 -24.47 -3.54 -12.23
C PRO A 317 -25.41 -3.17 -13.36
N GLY A 318 -25.18 -3.71 -14.56
CA GLY A 318 -26.17 -3.65 -15.62
C GLY A 318 -27.50 -4.11 -15.05
N ALA A 319 -28.52 -3.25 -15.12
CA ALA A 319 -29.88 -3.73 -15.00
C ALA A 319 -30.03 -4.83 -16.07
N PRO A 320 -30.64 -5.98 -15.78
CA PRO A 320 -30.98 -6.91 -16.83
C PRO A 320 -31.95 -6.19 -17.77
N ASP A 321 -31.46 -5.79 -18.94
CA ASP A 321 -32.29 -5.32 -20.04
C ASP A 321 -33.15 -6.50 -20.52
N GLY A 322 -34.32 -6.63 -19.89
CA GLY A 322 -35.31 -7.65 -20.17
C GLY A 322 -36.74 -7.28 -19.72
N ALA A 323 -36.98 -6.05 -19.28
CA ALA A 323 -38.31 -5.56 -18.89
C ALA A 323 -38.83 -4.46 -19.84
N GLY A 324 -38.46 -4.55 -21.12
CA GLY A 324 -38.81 -3.57 -22.15
C GLY A 324 -39.55 -4.19 -23.34
N ALA A 325 -40.47 -5.15 -23.13
CA ALA A 325 -41.41 -5.60 -24.16
C ALA A 325 -42.57 -6.43 -23.59
N SER A 326 -43.38 -5.91 -22.67
CA SER A 326 -44.78 -6.30 -22.51
C SER A 326 -45.43 -5.47 -21.40
N GLY A 327 -46.32 -4.56 -21.80
CA GLY A 327 -47.00 -3.70 -20.86
C GLY A 327 -47.76 -2.60 -21.57
N ALA A 328 -48.54 -2.96 -22.58
CA ALA A 328 -49.61 -2.11 -23.07
C ALA A 328 -50.48 -1.70 -21.87
N ARG A 329 -50.38 -0.44 -21.45
CA ARG A 329 -51.39 0.16 -20.58
C ARG A 329 -52.56 0.55 -21.47
N PRO A 330 -53.77 0.01 -21.28
CA PRO A 330 -54.94 0.63 -21.88
C PRO A 330 -55.14 1.98 -21.19
N ILE A 331 -55.18 3.02 -22.01
CA ILE A 331 -55.74 4.32 -21.66
C ILE A 331 -57.22 4.05 -21.36
N VAL A 332 -57.62 4.14 -20.09
CA VAL A 332 -59.03 4.32 -19.76
C VAL A 332 -59.26 5.82 -19.65
N ALA A 333 -59.94 6.34 -20.67
CA ALA A 333 -60.60 7.64 -20.64
C ALA A 333 -62.00 7.45 -20.04
N ALA A 334 -62.39 8.41 -19.18
CA ALA A 334 -63.71 8.67 -18.62
C ALA A 334 -64.32 7.60 -17.69
#